data_AF-A0AAW0RNC2-F1
#
_entry.id   AF-A0AAW0RNC2-F1
#
_cell.length_a   1.000
_cell.length_b   1.000
_cell.length_c   1.000
_cell.angle_alpha   90.00
_cell.angle_beta   90.00
_cell.angle_gamma   90.00
#
_symmetry.space_group_name_H-M   'P 1'
#
loop_
_entity.id
_entity.type
_entity.pdbx_description
1 polymer ?
#
loop_
_entity_poly.entity_id
_entity_poly.type
_entity_poly.pdbx_seq_one_letter_code
_entity_poly.pdbx_strand_id
1 'polypeptide(L)'
;MASTVATEPPAALGRGDGPASPCDDGSAGAAKAVTLLSLPTELHLAISRYLPYPDALSLKQTSAYFRLIVRTDVPLKVEWLLERRRLHLDCPNSHRCDLGSDLQFCRGSVS
;
A
#
# COMPACT_ATOMS: atom_id res chain seq x y z
N MET A 1 10.88 44.53 22.75
CA MET A 1 10.56 43.81 23.99
C MET A 1 10.01 42.45 23.61
N ALA A 2 10.69 41.39 24.02
CA ALA A 2 10.33 40.01 23.70
C ALA A 2 9.10 39.59 24.53
N SER A 3 8.13 38.95 23.89
CA SER A 3 7.15 38.12 24.59
C SER A 3 7.01 36.83 23.81
N THR A 4 7.74 35.84 24.31
CA THR A 4 7.60 34.44 23.98
C THR A 4 6.26 33.97 24.57
N VAL A 5 5.40 33.38 23.75
CA VAL A 5 4.28 32.58 24.26
C VAL A 5 4.58 31.14 23.88
N ALA A 6 5.07 30.39 24.87
CA ALA A 6 5.21 28.96 24.78
C ALA A 6 3.81 28.36 24.76
N THR A 7 3.41 27.82 23.60
CA THR A 7 2.22 26.96 23.50
C THR A 7 2.70 25.53 23.63
N GLU A 8 2.42 24.95 24.80
CA GLU A 8 2.68 23.55 25.13
C GLU A 8 1.80 22.61 24.27
N PRO A 9 2.33 21.49 23.76
CA PRO A 9 1.56 20.56 22.94
C PRO A 9 0.57 19.74 23.80
N PRO A 10 -0.70 19.57 23.37
CA PRO A 10 -1.63 18.72 24.09
C PRO A 10 -1.25 17.24 23.97
N ALA A 11 -1.03 16.65 25.14
CA ALA A 11 -1.13 15.26 25.55
C ALA A 11 -1.47 14.22 24.45
N ALA A 12 -0.56 13.26 24.31
CA ALA A 12 -0.75 12.01 23.59
C ALA A 12 -2.05 11.33 24.02
N LEU A 13 -3.06 11.36 23.14
CA LEU A 13 -4.23 10.52 23.24
C LEU A 13 -3.79 9.06 23.16
N GLY A 14 -4.19 8.29 24.18
CA GLY A 14 -3.73 6.95 24.45
C GLY A 14 -3.84 6.00 23.26
N ARG A 15 -2.84 5.12 23.15
CA ARG A 15 -2.99 3.85 22.45
C ARG A 15 -4.17 3.12 23.09
N GLY A 16 -5.31 3.12 22.40
CA GLY A 16 -6.38 2.20 22.72
C GLY A 16 -5.86 0.78 22.57
N ASP A 17 -5.90 0.02 23.67
CA ASP A 17 -5.89 -1.43 23.65
C ASP A 17 -7.04 -1.90 22.77
N GLY A 18 -6.74 -2.16 21.49
CA GLY A 18 -7.61 -2.91 20.62
C GLY A 18 -7.69 -4.36 21.12
N PRO A 19 -8.83 -5.04 20.97
CA PRO A 19 -8.96 -6.43 21.39
C PRO A 19 -7.91 -7.28 20.68
N ALA A 20 -7.12 -8.01 21.47
CA ALA A 20 -6.14 -8.97 20.99
C ALA A 20 -6.77 -9.90 19.95
N SER A 21 -6.14 -10.01 18.78
CA SER A 21 -6.54 -11.00 17.78
C SER A 21 -6.49 -12.40 18.38
N PRO A 22 -7.57 -13.20 18.29
CA PRO A 22 -7.60 -14.55 18.81
C PRO A 22 -7.00 -15.49 17.75
N CYS A 23 -5.68 -15.49 17.66
CA CYS A 23 -4.95 -16.51 16.91
C CYS A 23 -3.59 -16.73 17.55
N ASP A 24 -3.61 -17.22 18.78
CA ASP A 24 -2.46 -17.92 19.37
C ASP A 24 -3.00 -19.19 20.03
N ASP A 25 -2.91 -20.30 19.30
CA ASP A 25 -3.13 -21.64 19.84
C ASP A 25 -1.84 -22.42 19.61
N GLY A 26 -1.27 -22.90 20.70
CA GLY A 26 0.15 -23.22 20.82
C GLY A 26 0.60 -24.54 20.17
N SER A 27 1.91 -24.56 19.92
CA SER A 27 2.80 -25.73 19.90
C SER A 27 2.79 -26.66 18.67
N ALA A 28 3.59 -26.27 17.66
CA ALA A 28 4.38 -27.19 16.85
C ALA A 28 5.70 -26.48 16.49
N GLY A 29 6.84 -27.09 16.85
CA GLY A 29 8.19 -26.51 16.96
C GLY A 29 8.47 -25.28 16.11
N ALA A 30 8.82 -24.15 16.77
CA ALA A 30 9.06 -22.82 16.23
C ALA A 30 9.46 -22.80 14.75
N ALA A 31 8.47 -22.94 13.87
CA ALA A 31 8.65 -22.74 12.45
C ALA A 31 9.02 -21.27 12.35
N LYS A 32 10.28 -20.99 12.00
CA LYS A 32 10.77 -19.63 11.80
C LYS A 32 9.72 -18.92 10.95
N ALA A 33 9.07 -17.90 11.51
CA ALA A 33 7.97 -17.23 10.83
C ALA A 33 8.46 -16.81 9.45
N VAL A 34 7.92 -17.46 8.41
CA VAL A 34 8.32 -17.17 7.03
C VAL A 34 7.73 -15.82 6.70
N THR A 35 8.58 -14.81 6.68
CA THR A 35 8.18 -13.45 6.30
C THR A 35 8.28 -13.33 4.79
N LEU A 36 7.51 -12.41 4.20
CA LEU A 36 7.58 -12.16 2.76
C LEU A 36 9.03 -11.84 2.35
N LEU A 37 9.74 -11.03 3.13
CA LEU A 37 11.15 -10.67 2.90
C LEU A 37 12.16 -11.82 3.00
N SER A 38 11.77 -12.96 3.59
CA SER A 38 12.64 -14.15 3.66
C SER A 38 12.69 -14.94 2.36
N LEU A 39 11.83 -14.61 1.38
CA LEU A 39 11.82 -15.23 0.07
C LEU A 39 12.97 -14.69 -0.81
N PRO A 40 13.44 -15.48 -1.80
CA PRO A 40 14.34 -14.98 -2.84
C PRO A 40 13.71 -13.88 -3.70
N THR A 41 14.56 -13.05 -4.31
CA THR A 41 14.11 -11.90 -5.14
C THR A 41 13.28 -12.36 -6.34
N GLU A 42 13.56 -13.54 -6.89
CA GLU A 42 12.81 -14.14 -7.99
C GLU A 42 11.34 -14.35 -7.61
N LEU A 43 11.09 -14.78 -6.37
CA LEU A 43 9.73 -14.96 -5.86
C LEU A 43 9.06 -13.62 -5.59
N HIS A 44 9.78 -12.62 -5.07
CA HIS A 44 9.24 -11.26 -4.95
C HIS A 44 8.82 -10.68 -6.30
N LEU A 45 9.65 -10.83 -7.33
CA LEU A 45 9.35 -10.39 -8.69
C LEU A 45 8.15 -11.17 -9.25
N ALA A 46 8.09 -12.48 -9.07
CA ALA A 46 6.96 -13.30 -9.49
C ALA A 46 5.66 -12.82 -8.83
N ILE A 47 5.65 -12.66 -7.50
CA ILE A 47 4.48 -12.16 -6.75
C ILE A 47 4.03 -10.81 -7.30
N SER A 48 4.97 -9.86 -7.48
CA SER A 48 4.63 -8.52 -7.96
C SER A 48 3.96 -8.48 -9.34
N ARG A 49 4.19 -9.49 -10.20
CA ARG A 49 3.59 -9.57 -11.54
C ARG A 49 2.12 -9.99 -11.52
N TYR A 50 1.67 -10.63 -10.45
CA TYR A 50 0.29 -11.08 -10.27
C TYR A 50 -0.58 -10.09 -9.49
N LEU A 51 0.01 -8.99 -9.00
CA LEU A 51 -0.73 -7.99 -8.24
C LEU A 51 -1.39 -7.00 -9.19
N PRO A 52 -2.69 -6.69 -9.00
CA PRO A 52 -3.32 -5.59 -9.70
C PRO A 52 -2.67 -4.27 -9.26
N TYR A 53 -2.81 -3.23 -10.08
CA TYR A 53 -2.21 -1.91 -9.83
C TYR A 53 -2.27 -1.40 -8.37
N PRO A 54 -3.43 -1.35 -7.69
CA PRO A 54 -3.49 -0.83 -6.33
C PRO A 54 -2.62 -1.63 -5.35
N ASP A 55 -2.65 -2.96 -5.45
CA ASP A 55 -1.90 -3.83 -4.55
C ASP A 55 -0.40 -3.79 -4.84
N ALA A 56 -0.02 -3.73 -6.12
CA ALA A 56 1.37 -3.55 -6.55
C ALA A 56 1.92 -2.22 -6.03
N LEU A 57 1.15 -1.13 -6.12
CA LEU A 57 1.56 0.16 -5.58
C LEU A 57 1.67 0.13 -4.05
N SER A 58 0.73 -0.52 -3.36
CA SER A 58 0.80 -0.71 -1.91
C SER A 58 2.07 -1.47 -1.52
N LEU A 59 2.36 -2.60 -2.18
CA LEU A 59 3.57 -3.39 -1.93
C LEU A 59 4.82 -2.54 -2.16
N LYS A 60 4.86 -1.81 -3.28
CA LYS A 60 5.94 -0.88 -3.62
C LYS A 60 6.18 0.11 -2.48
N GLN A 61 5.14 0.68 -1.88
CA GLN A 61 5.27 1.68 -0.81
C GLN A 61 5.68 1.12 0.56
N THR A 62 5.54 -0.19 0.81
CA THR A 62 5.85 -0.78 2.13
C THR A 62 7.33 -0.75 2.53
N SER A 63 8.25 -0.78 1.56
CA SER A 63 9.69 -0.91 1.82
C SER A 63 10.53 -0.20 0.77
N ALA A 64 11.73 0.24 1.14
CA ALA A 64 12.72 0.73 0.17
C ALA A 64 13.13 -0.36 -0.83
N TYR A 65 13.19 -1.63 -0.40
CA TYR A 65 13.49 -2.76 -1.26
C TYR A 65 12.42 -2.95 -2.35
N PHE A 66 11.14 -3.02 -1.96
CA PHE A 66 10.04 -3.17 -2.92
C PHE A 66 9.87 -1.96 -3.83
N ARG A 67 10.18 -0.74 -3.35
CA ARG A 67 10.23 0.45 -4.22
C ARG A 67 11.17 0.31 -5.41
N LEU A 68 12.26 -0.44 -5.25
CA LEU A 68 13.27 -0.64 -6.30
C LEU A 68 12.85 -1.70 -7.32
N ILE A 69 12.19 -2.78 -6.87
CA ILE A 69 11.93 -3.95 -7.72
C ILE A 69 10.51 -4.03 -8.26
N VAL A 70 9.51 -3.46 -7.57
CA VAL A 70 8.11 -3.55 -7.98
C VAL A 70 7.82 -2.50 -9.05
N ARG A 71 7.24 -2.95 -10.17
CA ARG A 71 6.87 -2.10 -11.30
C ARG A 71 5.38 -1.75 -11.23
N THR A 72 5.07 -0.48 -11.48
CA THR A 72 3.71 0.07 -11.52
C THR A 72 3.55 0.91 -12.78
N ASP A 73 3.85 0.29 -13.91
CA ASP A 73 3.86 0.92 -15.22
C ASP A 73 2.45 1.15 -15.79
N VAL A 74 2.39 1.92 -16.87
CA VAL A 74 1.15 2.30 -17.54
C VAL A 74 0.28 1.07 -17.92
N PRO A 75 0.82 -0.03 -18.48
CA PRO A 75 0.01 -1.21 -18.81
C PRO A 75 -0.79 -1.74 -17.63
N LEU A 76 -0.18 -1.85 -16.44
CA LEU A 76 -0.84 -2.34 -15.24
C LEU A 76 -2.00 -1.43 -14.80
N LYS A 77 -1.84 -0.12 -14.93
CA LYS A 77 -2.91 0.87 -14.65
C LYS A 77 -4.06 0.75 -15.64
N VAL A 78 -3.75 0.57 -16.92
CA VAL A 78 -4.74 0.41 -17.98
C VAL A 78 -5.52 -0.89 -17.79
N GLU A 79 -4.85 -2.01 -17.54
CA GLU A 79 -5.47 -3.30 -17.27
C GLU A 79 -6.44 -3.21 -16.09
N TRP A 80 -6.01 -2.58 -14.99
CA TRP A 80 -6.87 -2.34 -13.83
C TRP A 80 -8.11 -1.50 -14.16
N LEU A 81 -7.97 -0.43 -14.95
CA LEU A 81 -9.11 0.40 -15.39
C LEU A 81 -10.07 -0.37 -16.30
N LEU A 82 -9.56 -1.22 -17.19
CA LEU A 82 -10.37 -2.06 -18.07
C LEU A 82 -11.19 -3.06 -17.25
N GLU A 83 -10.57 -3.73 -16.27
CA GLU A 83 -11.27 -4.69 -15.41
C GLU A 83 -12.35 -3.99 -14.56
N ARG A 84 -12.07 -2.81 -14.00
CA ARG A 84 -13.10 -2.04 -13.28
C ARG A 84 -14.28 -1.68 -14.17
N ARG A 85 -14.03 -1.26 -15.41
CA ARG A 85 -15.09 -0.94 -16.38
C ARG A 85 -15.91 -2.17 -16.73
N ARG A 86 -15.26 -3.33 -16.92
CA ARG A 86 -15.92 -4.62 -17.17
C ARG A 86 -16.82 -5.02 -15.99
N LEU A 87 -16.41 -4.72 -14.77
CA LEU A 87 -17.18 -4.94 -13.55
C LEU A 87 -18.20 -3.82 -13.25
N HIS A 88 -18.36 -2.84 -14.14
CA HIS A 88 -19.24 -1.68 -13.94
C HIS A 88 -18.99 -0.93 -12.62
N LEU A 89 -17.73 -0.90 -12.18
CA LEU A 89 -17.29 -0.13 -11.02
C LEU A 89 -16.94 1.30 -11.45
N ASP A 90 -17.02 2.23 -10.50
CA ASP A 90 -16.60 3.60 -10.73
C ASP A 90 -15.11 3.64 -11.10
N CYS A 91 -14.83 4.32 -12.20
CA CYS A 91 -13.48 4.60 -12.67
C CYS A 91 -13.14 6.06 -12.37
N PRO A 92 -11.90 6.36 -11.94
CA PRO A 92 -11.49 7.72 -11.68
C PRO A 92 -11.56 8.52 -12.97
N ASN A 93 -12.42 9.55 -12.99
CA ASN A 93 -12.73 10.33 -14.20
C ASN A 93 -12.85 11.84 -13.92
N SER A 94 -12.45 12.28 -12.72
CA SER A 94 -12.66 13.64 -12.21
C SER A 94 -11.64 14.65 -12.77
N HIS A 95 -11.42 14.70 -14.09
CA HIS A 95 -10.48 15.57 -14.81
C HIS A 95 -9.03 15.03 -14.86
N ARG A 96 -8.70 14.35 -15.97
CA ARG A 96 -7.34 13.94 -16.40
C ARG A 96 -6.64 12.93 -15.47
N CYS A 97 -7.00 11.65 -15.59
CA CYS A 97 -6.12 10.57 -15.12
C CYS A 97 -4.86 10.51 -15.99
N ASP A 98 -3.76 11.08 -15.50
CA ASP A 98 -2.45 10.92 -16.11
C ASP A 98 -1.85 9.56 -15.67
N LEU A 99 -1.69 8.67 -16.65
CA LEU A 99 -1.13 7.33 -16.45
C LEU A 99 0.39 7.37 -16.20
N GLY A 100 1.06 8.49 -16.52
CA GLY A 100 2.51 8.63 -16.53
C GLY A 100 3.18 8.51 -15.16
N SER A 101 2.47 8.78 -14.06
CA SER A 101 3.01 8.59 -12.71
C SER A 101 1.96 8.08 -11.72
N ASP A 102 2.40 7.36 -10.70
CA ASP A 102 1.51 6.84 -9.65
C ASP A 102 0.82 7.99 -8.89
N LEU A 103 1.55 9.08 -8.67
CA LEU A 103 1.05 10.25 -7.94
C LEU A 103 -0.09 10.95 -8.69
N GLN A 104 0.05 11.17 -10.00
CA GLN A 104 -1.02 11.78 -10.79
C GLN A 104 -2.20 10.82 -10.98
N PHE A 105 -1.92 9.53 -11.12
CA PHE A 105 -2.96 8.52 -11.24
C PHE A 105 -3.82 8.44 -9.98
N CYS A 106 -3.21 8.40 -8.78
CA CYS A 106 -3.93 8.38 -7.51
C CYS A 106 -4.68 9.68 -7.18
N ARG A 107 -4.35 10.80 -7.84
CA ARG A 107 -5.07 12.08 -7.68
C ARG A 107 -6.41 12.11 -8.41
N GLY A 108 -6.57 11.30 -9.45
CA GLY A 108 -7.89 11.00 -10.00
C GLY A 108 -8.63 10.15 -8.96
N SER A 109 -9.40 10.77 -8.08
CA SER A 109 -10.22 10.02 -7.13
C SER A 109 -11.45 9.47 -7.86
N VAL A 110 -11.88 8.26 -7.48
CA VAL A 110 -13.21 7.74 -7.85
C VAL A 110 -14.25 8.54 -7.06
N SER A 111 -15.25 9.11 -7.73
CA SER A 111 -16.35 9.86 -7.13
C SER A 111 -17.66 9.10 -7.25
#